data_AF-Q07H29-F1
#
_entry.id   AF-Q07H29-F1
#
_cell.length_a   1.000
_cell.length_b   1.000
_cell.length_c   1.000
_cell.angle_alpha   90.00
_cell.angle_beta   90.00
_cell.angle_gamma   90.00
#
_symmetry.space_group_name_H-M   'P 1'
#
loop_
_entity.id
_entity.type
_entity.pdbx_description
1 polymer ?
#
loop_
_entity_poly.entity_id
_entity_poly.type
_entity_poly.pdbx_seq_one_letter_code
_entity_poly.pdbx_strand_id
1 'polypeptide(L)'
;MATAPTDPTPAASIKAEQRIGFAKLTKMAFDGVSLLPLLTELTGKLDAGTASPGDGMDLSLITQLLGERDTGLAIQNEILALHRLYRSPCATPTPRLRVLALAASIDMGGNTPIEFLLQDSDIELTTLYVVPGTAMPSPLPEHDVAIVIASDSEECRPALAEIDALAATWPRPLLNPPAKILNLDRDKLYHLLDGIEGLEIPATLAVSRAKLLQVLLSDTELPNVAGGIDFPMIIRPRGSHAGIGLAKIDDVFALGKYLIEQKGEDFFLARYVDYASEDGLFRKYRVVVADGKPYACHMAIADQWNIWYLNAGMSESESKRLEEATFMQIFDIGFGLRHRSTLKELSDRVGLDYFIIDCAETKAGDLLIFEADNTAVVHNMDSPELFPYKPAQMHKIFDAFAALLTQRAKSRAERAA
;
A
#
# COMPACT_ATOMS: atom_id res chain seq x y z
N MET A 1 38.20 -9.35 -49.76
CA MET A 1 37.39 -10.07 -48.77
C MET A 1 37.53 -9.32 -47.46
N ALA A 2 36.58 -8.44 -47.14
CA ALA A 2 36.53 -7.77 -45.85
C ALA A 2 35.73 -8.67 -44.90
N THR A 3 36.35 -9.04 -43.79
CA THR A 3 35.78 -9.85 -42.72
C THR A 3 34.62 -9.09 -42.06
N ALA A 4 33.48 -9.77 -41.95
CA ALA A 4 32.29 -9.29 -41.27
C ALA A 4 32.57 -8.98 -39.78
N PRO A 5 31.92 -7.96 -39.19
CA PRO A 5 32.03 -7.71 -37.77
C PRO A 5 31.37 -8.84 -36.97
N THR A 6 32.10 -9.26 -35.97
CA THR A 6 31.78 -10.24 -34.93
C THR A 6 30.43 -9.99 -34.28
N ASP A 7 29.71 -11.09 -34.00
CA ASP A 7 28.49 -11.13 -33.19
C ASP A 7 28.61 -10.27 -31.91
N PRO A 8 27.54 -9.57 -31.50
CA PRO A 8 27.54 -8.85 -30.24
C PRO A 8 27.66 -9.85 -29.09
N THR A 9 28.68 -9.66 -28.26
CA THR A 9 28.85 -10.30 -26.96
C THR A 9 27.52 -10.22 -26.19
N PRO A 10 27.02 -11.31 -25.57
CA PRO A 10 25.80 -11.24 -24.76
C PRO A 10 26.00 -10.17 -23.69
N ALA A 11 25.14 -9.15 -23.67
CA ALA A 11 25.14 -8.15 -22.62
C ALA A 11 25.02 -8.87 -21.27
N ALA A 12 26.01 -8.68 -20.39
CA ALA A 12 25.99 -9.28 -19.06
C ALA A 12 24.70 -8.86 -18.35
N SER A 13 23.87 -9.82 -17.94
CA SER A 13 22.65 -9.53 -17.19
C SER A 13 23.00 -8.76 -15.92
N ILE A 14 22.32 -7.64 -15.64
CA ILE A 14 22.48 -6.92 -14.38
C ILE A 14 22.08 -7.88 -13.26
N LYS A 15 23.05 -8.28 -12.44
CA LYS A 15 22.84 -9.19 -11.32
C LYS A 15 22.14 -8.44 -10.19
N ALA A 16 21.11 -9.04 -9.59
CA ALA A 16 20.47 -8.47 -8.41
C ALA A 16 21.39 -8.56 -7.18
N GLU A 17 21.47 -7.47 -6.43
CA GLU A 17 22.19 -7.41 -5.17
C GLU A 17 21.35 -7.97 -4.01
N GLN A 18 22.01 -8.65 -3.08
CA GLN A 18 21.34 -9.16 -1.88
C GLN A 18 21.20 -8.06 -0.84
N ARG A 19 20.15 -8.15 -0.04
CA ARG A 19 19.91 -7.24 1.09
C ARG A 19 19.35 -8.02 2.29
N ILE A 20 19.41 -7.42 3.47
CA ILE A 20 18.74 -7.89 4.68
C ILE A 20 17.23 -7.89 4.46
N GLY A 21 16.70 -6.86 3.80
CA GLY A 21 15.32 -6.83 3.32
C GLY A 21 14.35 -6.07 4.22
N PHE A 22 13.25 -5.64 3.60
CA PHE A 22 12.24 -4.78 4.23
C PHE A 22 11.57 -5.49 5.41
N ALA A 23 11.04 -6.69 5.16
CA ALA A 23 10.28 -7.42 6.18
C ALA A 23 11.10 -7.69 7.45
N LYS A 24 12.36 -8.08 7.29
CA LYS A 24 13.26 -8.39 8.40
C LYS A 24 13.63 -7.14 9.22
N LEU A 25 14.01 -6.05 8.54
CA LEU A 25 14.38 -4.80 9.21
C LEU A 25 13.18 -4.15 9.91
N THR A 26 12.02 -4.13 9.26
CA THR A 26 10.79 -3.63 9.88
C THR A 26 10.35 -4.51 11.04
N LYS A 27 10.49 -5.84 10.98
CA LYS A 27 10.20 -6.73 12.12
C LYS A 27 11.12 -6.43 13.31
N MET A 28 12.41 -6.24 13.08
CA MET A 28 13.35 -5.86 14.14
C MET A 28 12.93 -4.55 14.81
N ALA A 29 12.61 -3.51 14.03
CA ALA A 29 12.11 -2.25 14.56
C ALA A 29 10.78 -2.43 15.33
N PHE A 30 9.85 -3.20 14.77
CA PHE A 30 8.54 -3.49 15.36
C PHE A 30 8.66 -4.20 16.73
N ASP A 31 9.63 -5.10 16.87
CA ASP A 31 9.92 -5.80 18.13
C ASP A 31 10.70 -4.95 19.15
N GLY A 32 11.00 -3.69 18.82
CA GLY A 32 11.81 -2.81 19.68
C GLY A 32 13.30 -3.15 19.69
N VAL A 33 13.80 -3.96 18.74
CA VAL A 33 15.24 -4.20 18.57
C VAL A 33 15.89 -2.93 18.04
N SER A 34 16.92 -2.46 18.74
CA SER A 34 17.67 -1.27 18.29
C SER A 34 18.37 -1.53 16.96
N LEU A 35 18.08 -0.70 15.95
CA LEU A 35 18.73 -0.73 14.64
C LEU A 35 20.05 0.06 14.59
N LEU A 36 20.40 0.81 15.64
CA LEU A 36 21.61 1.65 15.68
C LEU A 36 22.93 0.88 15.45
N PRO A 37 23.12 -0.35 15.95
CA PRO A 37 24.34 -1.11 15.66
C PRO A 37 24.49 -1.43 14.17
N LEU A 38 23.38 -1.79 13.52
CA LEU A 38 23.37 -2.09 12.09
C LEU A 38 23.54 -0.83 11.26
N LEU A 39 22.89 0.28 11.64
CA LEU A 39 23.13 1.60 11.05
C LEU A 39 24.63 1.92 11.06
N THR A 40 25.27 1.80 12.23
CA THR A 40 26.71 2.09 12.43
C THR A 40 27.59 1.18 11.56
N GLU A 41 27.28 -0.11 11.48
CA GLU A 41 28.01 -1.06 10.64
C GLU A 41 27.94 -0.67 9.15
N LEU A 42 26.73 -0.40 8.65
CA LEU A 42 26.51 -0.08 7.24
C LEU A 42 27.11 1.28 6.86
N THR A 43 27.01 2.29 7.73
CA THR A 43 27.71 3.56 7.56
C THR A 43 29.23 3.35 7.52
N GLY A 44 29.79 2.52 8.40
CA GLY A 44 31.23 2.20 8.39
C GLY A 44 31.69 1.53 7.09
N LYS A 45 30.86 0.64 6.50
CA LYS A 45 31.15 0.05 5.18
C LYS A 45 31.11 1.11 4.07
N LEU A 46 30.15 2.03 4.13
CA LEU A 46 30.01 3.12 3.16
C LEU A 46 31.22 4.06 3.20
N ASP A 47 31.63 4.50 4.40
CA ASP A 47 32.79 5.36 4.61
C ASP A 47 34.10 4.69 4.16
N ALA A 48 34.21 3.37 4.35
CA ALA A 48 35.35 2.58 3.90
C ALA A 48 35.33 2.27 2.39
N GLY A 49 34.27 2.64 1.67
CA GLY A 49 34.10 2.31 0.25
C GLY A 49 33.93 0.82 -0.03
N THR A 50 33.48 0.05 0.96
CA THR A 50 33.28 -1.42 0.87
C THR A 50 31.80 -1.84 0.87
N ALA A 51 30.87 -0.88 1.00
CA ALA A 51 29.44 -1.15 0.94
C ALA A 51 29.01 -1.66 -0.45
N SER A 52 28.21 -2.73 -0.45
CA SER A 52 27.45 -3.14 -1.64
C SER A 52 26.24 -2.20 -1.85
N PRO A 53 25.64 -2.17 -3.06
CA PRO A 53 24.37 -1.46 -3.24
C PRO A 53 23.26 -1.98 -2.31
N GLY A 54 23.28 -3.27 -1.96
CA GLY A 54 22.36 -3.87 -0.98
C GLY A 54 22.51 -3.26 0.41
N ASP A 55 23.76 -3.13 0.91
CA ASP A 55 24.07 -2.45 2.18
C ASP A 55 23.54 -1.00 2.16
N GLY A 56 23.70 -0.29 1.04
CA GLY A 56 23.20 1.08 0.86
C GLY A 56 21.67 1.19 0.90
N MET A 57 20.96 0.26 0.28
CA MET A 57 19.49 0.21 0.34
C MET A 57 18.97 -0.12 1.75
N ASP A 58 19.61 -1.05 2.46
CA ASP A 58 19.25 -1.35 3.84
C ASP A 58 19.56 -0.16 4.77
N LEU A 59 20.68 0.55 4.55
CA LEU A 59 21.00 1.78 5.26
C LEU A 59 19.94 2.86 5.05
N SER A 60 19.50 3.06 3.81
CA SER A 60 18.39 3.97 3.49
C SER A 60 17.13 3.59 4.28
N LEU A 61 16.72 2.31 4.26
CA LEU A 61 15.53 1.85 4.96
C LEU A 61 15.63 2.03 6.48
N ILE A 62 16.76 1.65 7.10
CA ILE A 62 16.98 1.83 8.54
C ILE A 62 16.89 3.31 8.93
N THR A 63 17.50 4.18 8.13
CA THR A 63 17.46 5.63 8.34
C THR A 63 16.02 6.16 8.34
N GLN A 64 15.19 5.70 7.39
CA GLN A 64 13.76 6.03 7.36
C GLN A 64 12.99 5.46 8.56
N LEU A 65 13.26 4.21 8.95
CA LEU A 65 12.65 3.57 10.13
C LEU A 65 12.97 4.31 11.44
N LEU A 66 14.11 4.98 11.51
CA LEU A 66 14.52 5.82 12.65
C LEU A 66 13.92 7.25 12.61
N GLY A 67 13.10 7.57 11.60
CA GLY A 67 12.42 8.86 11.47
C GLY A 67 13.12 9.88 10.58
N GLU A 68 14.32 9.58 10.09
CA GLU A 68 15.13 10.48 9.24
C GLU A 68 14.77 10.28 7.75
N ARG A 69 13.51 10.52 7.41
CA ARG A 69 12.94 10.22 6.08
C ARG A 69 13.74 10.83 4.93
N ASP A 70 14.02 12.13 5.00
CA ASP A 70 14.67 12.86 3.90
C ASP A 70 16.12 12.39 3.68
N THR A 71 16.86 12.11 4.76
CA THR A 71 18.21 11.54 4.69
C THR A 71 18.18 10.14 4.10
N GLY A 72 17.23 9.30 4.54
CA GLY A 72 17.07 7.96 3.98
C GLY A 72 16.73 7.98 2.48
N LEU A 73 15.90 8.92 2.04
CA LEU A 73 15.58 9.13 0.61
C LEU A 73 16.79 9.63 -0.18
N ALA A 74 17.62 10.51 0.37
CA ALA A 74 18.85 10.96 -0.28
C ALA A 74 19.80 9.78 -0.54
N ILE A 75 20.01 8.92 0.47
CA ILE A 75 20.81 7.68 0.32
C ILE A 75 20.19 6.77 -0.75
N GLN A 76 18.87 6.59 -0.72
CA GLN A 76 18.17 5.76 -1.73
C GLN A 76 18.44 6.26 -3.15
N ASN A 77 18.30 7.57 -3.38
CA ASN A 77 18.48 8.15 -4.70
C ASN A 77 19.90 7.96 -5.26
N GLU A 78 20.92 8.12 -4.41
CA GLU A 78 22.32 7.88 -4.81
C GLU A 78 22.56 6.41 -5.17
N ILE A 79 22.03 5.50 -4.38
CA ILE A 79 22.18 4.05 -4.60
C ILE A 79 21.41 3.63 -5.87
N LEU A 80 20.19 4.12 -6.08
CA LEU A 80 19.37 3.80 -7.25
C LEU A 80 19.90 4.41 -8.56
N ALA A 81 20.71 5.47 -8.49
CA ALA A 81 21.44 5.97 -9.65
C ALA A 81 22.51 4.98 -10.15
N LEU A 82 23.01 4.10 -9.27
CA LEU A 82 24.05 3.11 -9.57
C LEU A 82 23.49 1.70 -9.78
N HIS A 83 22.52 1.28 -8.97
CA HIS A 83 22.00 -0.09 -8.96
C HIS A 83 20.51 -0.12 -8.62
N ARG A 84 19.71 -0.90 -9.38
CA ARG A 84 18.24 -0.87 -9.29
C ARG A 84 17.58 -2.23 -9.05
N LEU A 85 18.34 -3.33 -9.02
CA LEU A 85 17.82 -4.68 -8.82
C LEU A 85 18.23 -5.23 -7.45
N TYR A 86 17.25 -5.61 -6.63
CA TYR A 86 17.51 -6.14 -5.30
C TYR A 86 16.78 -7.45 -5.10
N ARG A 87 17.48 -8.46 -4.59
CA ARG A 87 16.89 -9.75 -4.23
C ARG A 87 16.64 -9.79 -2.73
N SER A 88 15.41 -10.08 -2.36
CA SER A 88 15.01 -10.32 -0.97
C SER A 88 15.44 -11.71 -0.50
N PRO A 89 15.56 -11.95 0.82
CA PRO A 89 15.80 -13.27 1.37
C PRO A 89 14.74 -14.28 0.89
N CYS A 90 15.16 -15.49 0.56
CA CYS A 90 14.29 -16.60 0.16
C CYS A 90 14.60 -17.82 1.03
N ALA A 91 13.58 -18.57 1.44
CA ALA A 91 13.76 -19.71 2.35
C ALA A 91 14.51 -20.90 1.71
N THR A 92 14.59 -20.92 0.38
CA THR A 92 15.19 -22.01 -0.41
C THR A 92 16.19 -21.47 -1.43
N PRO A 93 17.30 -22.18 -1.69
CA PRO A 93 18.22 -21.84 -2.78
C PRO A 93 17.64 -22.14 -4.17
N THR A 94 16.61 -23.00 -4.26
CA THR A 94 15.95 -23.37 -5.51
C THR A 94 14.48 -22.97 -5.43
N PRO A 95 14.13 -21.73 -5.85
CA PRO A 95 12.76 -21.25 -5.76
C PRO A 95 11.86 -21.98 -6.76
N ARG A 96 10.61 -22.22 -6.34
CA ARG A 96 9.56 -22.79 -7.20
C ARG A 96 9.03 -21.76 -8.20
N LEU A 97 9.09 -20.49 -7.84
CA LEU A 97 8.56 -19.38 -8.62
C LEU A 97 9.44 -18.14 -8.42
N ARG A 98 9.64 -17.36 -9.49
CA ARG A 98 10.36 -16.07 -9.46
C ARG A 98 9.41 -14.91 -9.74
N VAL A 99 9.34 -13.99 -8.79
CA VAL A 99 8.51 -12.78 -8.85
C VAL A 99 9.39 -11.57 -9.07
N LEU A 100 9.03 -10.75 -10.06
CA LEU A 100 9.62 -9.44 -10.26
C LEU A 100 8.67 -8.33 -9.79
N ALA A 101 9.00 -7.65 -8.71
CA ALA A 101 8.27 -6.48 -8.25
C ALA A 101 8.80 -5.22 -8.94
N LEU A 102 7.89 -4.42 -9.51
CA LEU A 102 8.19 -3.12 -10.11
C LEU A 102 7.83 -2.02 -9.11
N ALA A 103 8.86 -1.41 -8.53
CA ALA A 103 8.75 -0.41 -7.47
C ALA A 103 9.04 1.00 -8.00
N ALA A 104 8.46 2.01 -7.36
CA ALA A 104 8.89 3.41 -7.52
C ALA A 104 10.02 3.74 -6.54
N SER A 105 10.86 4.72 -6.90
CA SER A 105 11.83 5.35 -6.00
C SER A 105 11.10 6.31 -5.06
N ILE A 106 10.59 5.80 -3.95
CA ILE A 106 9.77 6.53 -2.97
C ILE A 106 10.10 6.01 -1.56
N ASP A 107 9.59 6.69 -0.54
CA ASP A 107 9.77 6.28 0.84
C ASP A 107 9.17 4.89 1.11
N MET A 108 9.54 4.32 2.25
CA MET A 108 9.19 2.95 2.63
C MET A 108 7.68 2.64 2.63
N GLY A 109 6.79 3.63 2.71
CA GLY A 109 5.34 3.45 2.65
C GLY A 109 4.74 3.52 1.24
N GLY A 110 5.50 3.97 0.24
CA GLY A 110 5.01 4.23 -1.11
C GLY A 110 5.01 3.02 -2.06
N ASN A 111 5.48 1.86 -1.60
CA ASN A 111 5.41 0.60 -2.35
C ASN A 111 4.76 -0.50 -1.50
N THR A 112 3.97 -1.40 -2.11
CA THR A 112 3.41 -2.57 -1.44
C THR A 112 4.53 -3.46 -0.87
N PRO A 113 4.56 -3.72 0.44
CA PRO A 113 5.61 -4.51 1.06
C PRO A 113 5.34 -6.01 0.91
N ILE A 114 5.23 -6.51 -0.33
CA ILE A 114 4.92 -7.92 -0.62
C ILE A 114 5.98 -8.90 -0.10
N GLU A 115 7.14 -8.40 0.32
CA GLU A 115 8.15 -9.18 1.03
C GLU A 115 7.60 -9.81 2.32
N PHE A 116 6.66 -9.15 3.04
CA PHE A 116 5.99 -9.77 4.19
C PHE A 116 5.11 -10.96 3.80
N LEU A 117 4.49 -10.93 2.62
CA LEU A 117 3.59 -11.98 2.14
C LEU A 117 4.35 -13.22 1.65
N LEU A 118 5.61 -13.03 1.25
CA LEU A 118 6.48 -14.06 0.68
C LEU A 118 7.57 -14.51 1.65
N GLN A 119 7.65 -13.90 2.83
CA GLN A 119 8.59 -14.27 3.87
C GLN A 119 8.44 -15.75 4.21
N ASP A 120 9.57 -16.46 4.29
CA ASP A 120 9.65 -17.89 4.59
C ASP A 120 9.03 -18.83 3.52
N SER A 121 8.56 -18.29 2.39
CA SER A 121 8.06 -19.08 1.26
C SER A 121 9.17 -19.60 0.34
N ASP A 122 8.80 -20.50 -0.58
CA ASP A 122 9.67 -21.01 -1.65
C ASP A 122 9.66 -20.14 -2.92
N ILE A 123 9.14 -18.91 -2.81
CA ILE A 123 9.00 -17.95 -3.91
C ILE A 123 10.11 -16.91 -3.79
N GLU A 124 10.90 -16.76 -4.85
CA GLU A 124 11.94 -15.73 -4.90
C GLU A 124 11.35 -14.39 -5.31
N LEU A 125 11.67 -13.34 -4.55
CA LEU A 125 11.32 -11.96 -4.84
C LEU A 125 12.56 -11.17 -5.28
N THR A 126 12.49 -10.61 -6.50
CA THR A 126 13.42 -9.59 -6.97
C THR A 126 12.65 -8.29 -7.19
N THR A 127 13.15 -7.19 -6.65
CA THR A 127 12.58 -5.84 -6.82
C THR A 127 13.43 -5.06 -7.81
N LEU A 128 12.79 -4.54 -8.85
CA LEU A 128 13.36 -3.56 -9.78
C LEU A 128 12.75 -2.18 -9.47
N TYR A 129 13.60 -1.24 -9.09
CA TYR A 129 13.21 0.16 -8.93
C TYR A 129 13.19 0.86 -10.28
N VAL A 130 12.02 1.37 -10.66
CA VAL A 130 11.80 2.11 -11.90
C VAL A 130 12.10 3.58 -11.63
N VAL A 131 13.24 4.03 -12.14
CA VAL A 131 13.69 5.42 -12.04
C VAL A 131 13.32 6.14 -13.34
N PRO A 132 12.47 7.19 -13.29
CA PRO A 132 12.01 7.90 -14.48
C PRO A 132 13.16 8.38 -15.38
N GLY A 133 13.00 8.25 -16.69
CA GLY A 133 14.03 8.61 -17.67
C GLY A 133 15.22 7.65 -17.76
N THR A 134 15.25 6.58 -16.97
CA THR A 134 16.30 5.55 -17.03
C THR A 134 15.74 4.25 -17.60
N ALA A 135 16.23 3.84 -18.77
CA ALA A 135 15.77 2.64 -19.46
C ALA A 135 15.76 1.38 -18.57
N MET A 136 14.79 0.50 -18.77
CA MET A 136 14.74 -0.79 -18.10
C MET A 136 15.98 -1.65 -18.44
N PRO A 137 16.42 -2.54 -17.52
CA PRO A 137 17.44 -3.53 -17.83
C PRO A 137 17.07 -4.38 -19.05
N SER A 138 18.04 -4.59 -19.94
CA SER A 138 17.91 -5.49 -21.09
C SER A 138 19.13 -6.42 -21.14
N PRO A 139 18.96 -7.74 -20.97
CA PRO A 139 17.68 -8.42 -20.70
C PRO A 139 17.10 -8.07 -19.32
N LEU A 140 15.77 -8.19 -19.18
CA LEU A 140 15.11 -8.18 -17.88
C LEU A 140 15.58 -9.39 -17.05
N PRO A 141 15.58 -9.31 -15.70
CA PRO A 141 15.87 -10.48 -14.87
C PRO A 141 14.85 -11.60 -15.17
N GLU A 142 15.28 -12.86 -15.13
CA GLU A 142 14.35 -13.98 -15.30
C GLU A 142 13.28 -13.96 -14.21
N HIS A 143 12.03 -14.01 -14.63
CA HIS A 143 10.87 -14.08 -13.75
C HIS A 143 9.74 -14.86 -14.42
N ASP A 144 8.83 -15.39 -13.61
CA ASP A 144 7.64 -16.11 -14.04
C ASP A 144 6.41 -15.20 -14.06
N VAL A 145 6.36 -14.24 -13.14
CA VAL A 145 5.30 -13.23 -12.99
C VAL A 145 5.90 -11.92 -12.50
N ALA A 146 5.35 -10.80 -12.96
CA ALA A 146 5.68 -9.47 -12.45
C ALA A 146 4.47 -8.86 -11.75
N ILE A 147 4.71 -7.98 -10.78
CA ILE A 147 3.67 -7.22 -10.07
C ILE A 147 4.13 -5.78 -9.88
N VAL A 148 3.26 -4.82 -10.18
CA VAL A 148 3.51 -3.41 -9.85
C VAL A 148 3.16 -3.18 -8.39
N ILE A 149 4.14 -2.68 -7.62
CA ILE A 149 3.97 -2.40 -6.19
C ILE A 149 4.01 -0.91 -5.88
N ALA A 150 4.32 -0.04 -6.84
CA ALA A 150 4.23 1.40 -6.65
C ALA A 150 2.78 1.83 -6.36
N SER A 151 2.60 2.79 -5.45
CA SER A 151 1.29 3.37 -5.11
C SER A 151 0.73 4.26 -6.23
N ASP A 152 -0.53 4.69 -6.08
CA ASP A 152 -1.18 5.68 -6.92
C ASP A 152 -0.77 7.14 -6.61
N SER A 153 0.19 7.35 -5.70
CA SER A 153 0.63 8.68 -5.27
C SER A 153 1.18 9.51 -6.43
N GLU A 154 1.16 10.84 -6.26
CA GLU A 154 1.62 11.77 -7.29
C GLU A 154 3.11 11.56 -7.64
N GLU A 155 3.92 11.28 -6.62
CA GLU A 155 5.34 10.96 -6.74
C GLU A 155 5.59 9.65 -7.51
N CYS A 156 4.67 8.69 -7.44
CA CYS A 156 4.77 7.42 -8.18
C CYS A 156 4.35 7.55 -9.65
N ARG A 157 3.60 8.60 -10.04
CA ARG A 157 3.05 8.73 -11.40
C ARG A 157 4.09 8.61 -12.52
N PRO A 158 5.29 9.22 -12.43
CA PRO A 158 6.29 9.07 -13.48
C PRO A 158 6.79 7.63 -13.63
N ALA A 159 7.02 6.92 -12.52
CA ALA A 159 7.43 5.51 -12.55
C ALA A 159 6.31 4.61 -13.09
N LEU A 160 5.06 4.85 -12.68
CA LEU A 160 3.89 4.15 -13.21
C LEU A 160 3.74 4.35 -14.72
N ALA A 161 3.99 5.55 -15.25
CA ALA A 161 3.93 5.82 -16.68
C ALA A 161 4.98 5.04 -17.49
N GLU A 162 6.21 4.94 -16.97
CA GLU A 162 7.28 4.14 -17.59
C GLU A 162 6.95 2.64 -17.60
N ILE A 163 6.33 2.13 -16.52
CA ILE A 163 5.84 0.74 -16.45
C ILE A 163 4.70 0.53 -17.45
N ASP A 164 3.74 1.46 -17.52
CA ASP A 164 2.56 1.36 -18.38
C ASP A 164 2.94 1.32 -19.87
N ALA A 165 3.94 2.11 -20.26
CA ALA A 165 4.50 2.12 -21.62
C ALA A 165 5.04 0.74 -22.07
N LEU A 166 5.40 -0.13 -21.12
CA LEU A 166 5.92 -1.47 -21.38
C LEU A 166 4.89 -2.58 -21.05
N ALA A 167 3.77 -2.25 -20.42
CA ALA A 167 2.80 -3.24 -19.92
C ALA A 167 2.23 -4.12 -21.04
N ALA A 168 1.92 -3.54 -22.21
CA ALA A 168 1.37 -4.24 -23.35
C ALA A 168 2.34 -5.26 -23.99
N THR A 169 3.64 -5.02 -23.88
CA THR A 169 4.70 -5.87 -24.44
C THR A 169 5.45 -6.67 -23.38
N TRP A 170 4.99 -6.64 -22.13
CA TRP A 170 5.66 -7.30 -21.02
C TRP A 170 5.79 -8.82 -21.25
N PRO A 171 6.98 -9.42 -21.06
CA PRO A 171 7.25 -10.81 -21.46
C PRO A 171 6.64 -11.86 -20.55
N ARG A 172 6.10 -11.47 -19.39
CA ARG A 172 5.40 -12.35 -18.41
C ARG A 172 4.04 -11.78 -18.00
N PRO A 173 3.19 -12.50 -17.26
CA PRO A 173 1.99 -11.89 -16.67
C PRO A 173 2.40 -10.70 -15.79
N LEU A 174 1.73 -9.56 -15.93
CA LEU A 174 1.92 -8.35 -15.13
C LEU A 174 0.67 -8.13 -14.28
N LEU A 175 0.81 -8.27 -12.97
CA LEU A 175 -0.25 -8.04 -12.00
C LEU A 175 -0.32 -6.58 -11.60
N ASN A 176 -1.52 -6.13 -11.25
CA ASN A 176 -1.82 -4.75 -10.86
C ASN A 176 -1.29 -3.73 -11.89
N PRO A 177 -1.78 -3.72 -13.14
CA PRO A 177 -1.29 -2.81 -14.16
C PRO A 177 -1.47 -1.33 -13.73
N PRO A 178 -0.55 -0.42 -14.10
CA PRO A 178 -0.57 0.97 -13.64
C PRO A 178 -1.91 1.69 -13.88
N ALA A 179 -2.52 1.49 -15.05
CA ALA A 179 -3.81 2.08 -15.39
C ALA A 179 -4.93 1.77 -14.37
N LYS A 180 -4.89 0.60 -13.70
CA LYS A 180 -5.85 0.23 -12.65
C LYS A 180 -5.46 0.76 -11.27
N ILE A 181 -4.17 0.76 -10.94
CA ILE A 181 -3.66 1.35 -9.69
C ILE A 181 -4.08 2.82 -9.60
N LEU A 182 -3.96 3.57 -10.70
CA LEU A 182 -4.31 4.98 -10.76
C LEU A 182 -5.81 5.30 -10.54
N ASN A 183 -6.68 4.29 -10.45
CA ASN A 183 -8.09 4.45 -10.11
C ASN A 183 -8.36 4.31 -8.60
N LEU A 184 -7.35 3.98 -7.80
CA LEU A 184 -7.43 3.97 -6.33
C LEU A 184 -7.40 5.38 -5.72
N ASP A 185 -7.03 6.39 -6.51
CA ASP A 185 -7.11 7.80 -6.10
C ASP A 185 -8.54 8.09 -5.62
N ARG A 186 -8.68 8.80 -4.50
CA ARG A 186 -9.97 8.89 -3.79
C ARG A 186 -11.07 9.54 -4.61
N ASP A 187 -10.72 10.49 -5.47
CA ASP A 187 -11.69 11.13 -6.35
C ASP A 187 -12.25 10.12 -7.38
N LYS A 188 -11.38 9.32 -8.01
CA LYS A 188 -11.74 8.29 -8.97
C LYS A 188 -12.38 7.07 -8.33
N LEU A 189 -11.94 6.67 -7.14
CA LEU A 189 -12.45 5.51 -6.43
C LEU A 189 -13.95 5.70 -6.13
N TYR A 190 -14.35 6.91 -5.72
CA TYR A 190 -15.77 7.25 -5.58
C TYR A 190 -16.52 6.99 -6.89
N HIS A 191 -16.07 7.58 -8.01
CA HIS A 191 -16.73 7.41 -9.30
C HIS A 191 -16.74 5.96 -9.81
N LEU A 192 -15.74 5.17 -9.42
CA LEU A 192 -15.64 3.76 -9.78
C LEU A 192 -16.67 2.92 -9.01
N LEU A 193 -16.87 3.21 -7.73
CA LEU A 193 -17.69 2.41 -6.82
C LEU A 193 -19.11 2.94 -6.64
N ASP A 194 -19.41 4.17 -7.07
CA ASP A 194 -20.74 4.77 -6.96
C ASP A 194 -21.81 3.88 -7.61
N GLY A 195 -22.96 3.79 -6.94
CA GLY A 195 -24.10 2.98 -7.38
C GLY A 195 -23.98 1.46 -7.17
N ILE A 196 -22.96 0.95 -6.46
CA ILE A 196 -22.97 -0.45 -5.99
C ILE A 196 -24.03 -0.60 -4.88
N GLU A 197 -24.93 -1.57 -5.01
CA GLU A 197 -25.96 -1.84 -4.00
C GLU A 197 -25.33 -2.32 -2.67
N GLY A 198 -25.79 -1.75 -1.55
CA GLY A 198 -25.28 -2.06 -0.21
C GLY A 198 -23.89 -1.48 0.07
N LEU A 199 -23.40 -0.54 -0.76
CA LEU A 199 -22.14 0.17 -0.57
C LEU A 199 -22.40 1.65 -0.34
N GLU A 200 -21.72 2.20 0.66
CA GLU A 200 -21.68 3.62 0.96
C GLU A 200 -20.24 4.11 0.72
N ILE A 201 -20.07 5.09 -0.18
CA ILE A 201 -18.79 5.78 -0.39
C ILE A 201 -19.04 7.28 -0.54
N PRO A 202 -18.58 8.12 0.40
CA PRO A 202 -18.70 9.57 0.27
C PRO A 202 -17.92 10.11 -0.93
N ALA A 203 -18.56 10.98 -1.72
CA ALA A 203 -17.86 11.75 -2.75
C ALA A 203 -16.71 12.53 -2.12
N THR A 204 -15.51 12.39 -2.71
CA THR A 204 -14.31 13.09 -2.27
C THR A 204 -13.98 14.18 -3.28
N LEU A 205 -14.08 15.45 -2.84
CA LEU A 205 -13.91 16.61 -3.70
C LEU A 205 -12.64 17.38 -3.38
N ALA A 206 -11.87 17.71 -4.41
CA ALA A 206 -10.73 18.60 -4.28
C ALA A 206 -11.20 20.06 -4.22
N VAL A 207 -10.86 20.76 -3.13
CA VAL A 207 -11.18 22.17 -2.91
C VAL A 207 -9.93 22.92 -2.48
N SER A 208 -9.65 24.04 -3.14
CA SER A 208 -8.49 24.85 -2.81
C SER A 208 -8.73 25.69 -1.55
N ARG A 209 -7.65 26.01 -0.85
CA ARG A 209 -7.61 26.91 0.30
C ARG A 209 -8.32 28.23 -0.01
N ALA A 210 -8.08 28.80 -1.17
CA ALA A 210 -8.69 30.06 -1.60
C ALA A 210 -10.23 30.00 -1.60
N LYS A 211 -10.83 28.89 -2.06
CA LYS A 211 -12.28 28.70 -2.02
C LYS A 211 -12.80 28.55 -0.59
N LEU A 212 -12.07 27.83 0.27
CA LEU A 212 -12.44 27.69 1.68
C LEU A 212 -12.34 29.03 2.44
N LEU A 213 -11.39 29.90 2.07
CA LEU A 213 -11.30 31.25 2.64
C LEU A 213 -12.49 32.13 2.23
N GLN A 214 -13.04 31.99 1.02
CA GLN A 214 -14.28 32.69 0.63
C GLN A 214 -15.46 32.29 1.51
N VAL A 215 -15.53 31.01 1.92
CA VAL A 215 -16.53 30.55 2.89
C VAL A 215 -16.35 31.22 4.25
N LEU A 216 -15.11 31.32 4.75
CA LEU A 216 -14.83 32.00 6.03
C LEU A 216 -15.17 33.50 6.00
N LEU A 217 -15.01 34.15 4.85
CA LEU A 217 -15.34 35.56 4.65
C LEU A 217 -16.83 35.79 4.40
N SER A 218 -17.65 34.73 4.35
CA SER A 218 -19.08 34.77 4.01
C SER A 218 -19.37 35.31 2.60
N ASP A 219 -18.41 35.21 1.68
CA ASP A 219 -18.60 35.55 0.27
C ASP A 219 -19.41 34.47 -0.47
N THR A 220 -19.42 33.24 0.06
CA THR A 220 -20.17 32.09 -0.44
C THR A 220 -20.42 31.07 0.68
N GLU A 221 -21.34 30.13 0.45
CA GLU A 221 -21.61 29.02 1.36
C GLU A 221 -20.79 27.78 0.98
N LEU A 222 -20.48 26.93 1.96
CA LEU A 222 -19.69 25.71 1.74
C LEU A 222 -20.28 24.78 0.65
N PRO A 223 -21.59 24.52 0.60
CA PRO A 223 -22.18 23.66 -0.44
C PRO A 223 -21.91 24.16 -1.87
N ASN A 224 -21.80 25.48 -2.07
CA ASN A 224 -21.56 26.06 -3.40
C ASN A 224 -20.13 25.83 -3.89
N VAL A 225 -19.16 25.66 -2.99
CA VAL A 225 -17.74 25.43 -3.36
C VAL A 225 -17.33 23.97 -3.23
N ALA A 226 -18.09 23.16 -2.49
CA ALA A 226 -17.80 21.76 -2.17
C ALA A 226 -18.90 20.81 -2.70
N GLY A 227 -19.50 21.12 -3.85
CA GLY A 227 -20.38 20.19 -4.57
C GLY A 227 -21.57 19.67 -3.76
N GLY A 228 -22.17 20.53 -2.93
CA GLY A 228 -23.29 20.17 -2.06
C GLY A 228 -22.90 19.61 -0.68
N ILE A 229 -21.61 19.39 -0.40
CA ILE A 229 -21.15 19.02 0.94
C ILE A 229 -21.40 20.18 1.90
N ASP A 230 -21.96 19.84 3.06
CA ASP A 230 -22.15 20.75 4.18
C ASP A 230 -21.58 20.14 5.47
N PHE A 231 -21.59 20.92 6.56
CA PHE A 231 -21.14 20.46 7.86
C PHE A 231 -22.11 19.42 8.48
N PRO A 232 -21.62 18.44 9.26
CA PRO A 232 -20.20 18.15 9.48
C PRO A 232 -19.54 17.47 8.27
N MET A 233 -18.30 17.86 7.97
CA MET A 233 -17.50 17.29 6.90
C MET A 233 -16.16 16.75 7.42
N ILE A 234 -15.52 15.87 6.65
CA ILE A 234 -14.12 15.53 6.83
C ILE A 234 -13.26 16.30 5.83
N ILE A 235 -12.11 16.78 6.29
CA ILE A 235 -11.14 17.53 5.51
C ILE A 235 -9.74 16.95 5.73
N ARG A 236 -8.93 16.90 4.67
CA ARG A 236 -7.51 16.55 4.75
C ARG A 236 -6.70 17.29 3.68
N PRO A 237 -5.42 17.62 3.90
CA PRO A 237 -4.57 18.15 2.83
C PRO A 237 -4.42 17.12 1.70
N ARG A 238 -4.37 17.58 0.45
CA ARG A 238 -4.04 16.73 -0.69
C ARG A 238 -2.60 16.21 -0.55
N GLY A 239 -2.38 14.94 -0.90
CA GLY A 239 -1.07 14.27 -0.77
C GLY A 239 -0.73 13.81 0.66
N SER A 240 -1.61 14.02 1.65
CA SER A 240 -1.39 13.46 2.99
C SER A 240 -1.89 12.01 3.09
N HIS A 241 -1.15 11.22 3.87
CA HIS A 241 -1.41 9.80 4.15
C HIS A 241 -1.43 9.56 5.67
N ALA A 242 -1.83 8.35 6.08
CA ALA A 242 -1.83 7.91 7.48
C ALA A 242 -2.56 8.85 8.46
N GLY A 243 -3.63 9.51 8.00
CA GLY A 243 -4.44 10.41 8.84
C GLY A 243 -3.80 11.77 9.15
N ILE A 244 -2.63 12.09 8.60
CA ILE A 244 -1.97 13.39 8.83
C ILE A 244 -2.85 14.52 8.30
N GLY A 245 -3.21 15.45 9.20
CA GLY A 245 -4.06 16.60 8.89
C GLY A 245 -5.53 16.25 8.61
N LEU A 246 -5.95 15.00 8.79
CA LEU A 246 -7.36 14.61 8.68
C LEU A 246 -8.13 15.15 9.90
N ALA A 247 -9.21 15.89 9.65
CA ALA A 247 -10.07 16.43 10.70
C ALA A 247 -11.54 16.32 10.32
N LYS A 248 -12.40 16.23 11.35
CA LYS A 248 -13.83 16.46 11.23
C LYS A 248 -14.08 17.93 11.56
N ILE A 249 -14.83 18.61 10.70
CA ILE A 249 -15.18 20.01 10.83
C ILE A 249 -16.67 20.10 11.03
N ASP A 250 -17.09 20.55 12.20
CA ASP A 250 -18.51 20.63 12.58
C ASP A 250 -19.16 21.96 12.17
N ASP A 251 -18.37 23.02 11.96
CA ASP A 251 -18.87 24.34 11.56
C ASP A 251 -17.77 25.23 10.93
N VAL A 252 -18.17 26.42 10.51
CA VAL A 252 -17.28 27.42 9.88
C VAL A 252 -16.17 27.92 10.83
N PHE A 253 -16.39 27.94 12.14
CA PHE A 253 -15.37 28.36 13.10
C PHE A 253 -14.27 27.31 13.22
N ALA A 254 -14.65 26.02 13.27
CA ALA A 254 -13.74 24.90 13.22
C ALA A 254 -12.93 24.87 11.91
N LEU A 255 -13.56 25.21 10.77
CA LEU A 255 -12.85 25.36 9.49
C LEU A 255 -11.78 26.45 9.56
N GLY A 256 -12.11 27.60 10.16
CA GLY A 256 -11.16 28.70 10.35
C GLY A 256 -9.95 28.28 11.18
N LYS A 257 -10.17 27.62 12.30
CA LYS A 257 -9.09 27.08 13.14
C LYS A 257 -8.22 26.08 12.37
N TYR A 258 -8.85 25.15 11.66
CA TYR A 258 -8.15 24.14 10.88
C TYR A 258 -7.22 24.77 9.82
N LEU A 259 -7.69 25.77 9.09
CA LEU A 259 -6.88 26.44 8.06
C LEU A 259 -5.72 27.28 8.64
N ILE A 260 -5.80 27.73 9.89
CA ILE A 260 -4.66 28.37 10.56
C ILE A 260 -3.56 27.34 10.84
N GLU A 261 -3.93 26.13 11.26
CA GLU A 261 -2.99 25.07 11.62
C GLU A 261 -2.37 24.40 10.38
N GLN A 262 -3.17 24.16 9.34
CA GLN A 262 -2.74 23.49 8.12
C GLN A 262 -2.20 24.46 7.07
N LYS A 263 -1.02 24.15 6.52
CA LYS A 263 -0.33 24.97 5.50
C LYS A 263 -0.61 24.53 4.05
N GLY A 264 -1.45 23.51 3.85
CA GLY A 264 -1.78 23.01 2.51
C GLY A 264 -2.59 24.03 1.70
N GLU A 265 -2.39 24.00 0.38
CA GLU A 265 -3.13 24.83 -0.59
C GLU A 265 -4.33 24.12 -1.20
N ASP A 266 -4.34 22.79 -1.21
CA ASP A 266 -5.43 21.97 -1.71
C ASP A 266 -5.85 20.94 -0.67
N PHE A 267 -7.15 20.71 -0.57
CA PHE A 267 -7.76 19.80 0.39
C PHE A 267 -8.73 18.86 -0.29
N PHE A 268 -8.84 17.65 0.25
CA PHE A 268 -9.95 16.75 -0.04
C PHE A 268 -11.03 16.91 1.03
N LEU A 269 -12.25 17.15 0.59
CA LEU A 269 -13.45 17.22 1.41
C LEU A 269 -14.37 16.04 1.09
N ALA A 270 -14.99 15.48 2.12
CA ALA A 270 -16.08 14.54 1.98
C ALA A 270 -17.09 14.74 3.11
N ARG A 271 -18.36 14.36 2.92
CA ARG A 271 -19.32 14.38 4.03
C ARG A 271 -18.88 13.42 5.13
N TYR A 272 -19.11 13.80 6.39
CA TYR A 272 -18.91 12.87 7.49
C TYR A 272 -20.02 11.83 7.53
N VAL A 273 -19.65 10.55 7.67
CA VAL A 273 -20.60 9.45 7.88
C VAL A 273 -20.41 8.93 9.29
N ASP A 274 -21.44 9.04 10.11
CA ASP A 274 -21.43 8.47 11.46
C ASP A 274 -21.67 6.96 11.41
N TYR A 275 -20.58 6.20 11.57
CA TYR A 275 -20.58 4.73 11.56
C TYR A 275 -20.38 4.13 12.96
N ALA A 276 -20.59 4.92 14.02
CA ALA A 276 -20.63 4.37 15.37
C ALA A 276 -21.71 3.28 15.46
N SER A 277 -21.33 2.14 16.04
CA SER A 277 -22.28 1.06 16.34
C SER A 277 -23.16 1.44 17.54
N GLU A 278 -24.10 0.56 17.91
CA GLU A 278 -25.07 0.82 19.00
C GLU A 278 -24.41 1.08 20.36
N ASP A 279 -23.21 0.56 20.59
CA ASP A 279 -22.42 0.78 21.80
C ASP A 279 -21.67 2.14 21.82
N GLY A 280 -21.82 2.94 20.77
CA GLY A 280 -21.14 4.22 20.61
C GLY A 280 -19.66 4.09 20.20
N LEU A 281 -19.17 2.88 19.95
CA LEU A 281 -17.82 2.65 19.46
C LEU A 281 -17.78 2.54 17.94
N PHE A 282 -16.63 2.87 17.38
CA PHE A 282 -16.36 2.81 15.96
C PHE A 282 -15.56 1.55 15.64
N ARG A 283 -15.94 0.85 14.56
CA ARG A 283 -15.28 -0.37 14.07
C ARG A 283 -14.76 -0.14 12.67
N LYS A 284 -13.44 -0.23 12.51
CA LYS A 284 -12.76 -0.19 11.22
C LYS A 284 -12.24 -1.58 10.89
N TYR A 285 -12.62 -2.10 9.73
CA TYR A 285 -12.15 -3.36 9.19
C TYR A 285 -11.13 -3.10 8.09
N ARG A 286 -10.08 -3.92 8.05
CA ARG A 286 -9.20 -4.05 6.89
C ARG A 286 -9.46 -5.39 6.24
N VAL A 287 -9.76 -5.36 4.95
CA VAL A 287 -10.02 -6.54 4.12
C VAL A 287 -9.01 -6.56 2.98
N VAL A 288 -8.33 -7.69 2.80
CA VAL A 288 -7.46 -7.92 1.65
C VAL A 288 -8.27 -8.61 0.57
N VAL A 289 -8.14 -8.16 -0.67
CA VAL A 289 -8.69 -8.84 -1.84
C VAL A 289 -7.53 -9.41 -2.64
N ALA A 290 -7.52 -10.73 -2.78
CA ALA A 290 -6.54 -11.45 -3.60
C ALA A 290 -7.29 -12.35 -4.59
N ASP A 291 -7.02 -12.15 -5.88
CA ASP A 291 -7.70 -12.84 -6.99
C ASP A 291 -9.24 -12.73 -6.92
N GLY A 292 -9.73 -11.54 -6.56
CA GLY A 292 -11.15 -11.26 -6.39
C GLY A 292 -11.81 -11.83 -5.13
N LYS A 293 -11.06 -12.55 -4.29
CA LYS A 293 -11.56 -13.11 -3.03
C LYS A 293 -11.17 -12.23 -1.84
N PRO A 294 -12.13 -11.80 -1.00
CA PRO A 294 -11.85 -11.03 0.21
C PRO A 294 -11.38 -11.93 1.37
N TYR A 295 -10.53 -11.37 2.23
CA TYR A 295 -9.99 -11.99 3.45
C TYR A 295 -9.91 -10.96 4.58
N ALA A 296 -10.31 -11.33 5.80
CA ALA A 296 -10.09 -10.50 6.99
C ALA A 296 -8.60 -10.28 7.25
N CYS A 297 -8.17 -9.02 7.36
CA CYS A 297 -6.81 -8.66 7.74
C CYS A 297 -6.70 -8.20 9.19
N HIS A 298 -7.52 -7.24 9.61
CA HIS A 298 -7.63 -6.81 11.01
C HIS A 298 -8.94 -6.05 11.26
N MET A 299 -9.29 -5.90 12.53
CA MET A 299 -10.36 -5.02 12.98
C MET A 299 -9.86 -4.15 14.13
N ALA A 300 -10.08 -2.85 14.02
CA ALA A 300 -9.72 -1.87 15.04
C ALA A 300 -11.01 -1.26 15.63
N ILE A 301 -11.05 -1.12 16.95
CA ILE A 301 -12.21 -0.61 17.68
C ILE A 301 -11.78 0.56 18.56
N ALA A 302 -12.46 1.71 18.46
CA ALA A 302 -12.12 2.89 19.26
C ALA A 302 -13.35 3.73 19.62
N ASP A 303 -13.19 4.66 20.56
CA ASP A 303 -14.21 5.64 20.94
C ASP A 303 -14.16 6.92 20.09
N GLN A 304 -13.18 7.02 19.19
CA GLN A 304 -13.06 8.04 18.15
C GLN A 304 -13.24 7.47 16.73
N TRP A 305 -13.71 8.30 15.80
CA TRP A 305 -14.01 7.90 14.43
C TRP A 305 -12.78 7.80 13.50
N ASN A 306 -11.68 8.50 13.79
CA ASN A 306 -10.47 8.52 12.97
C ASN A 306 -9.50 7.38 13.38
N ILE A 307 -9.91 6.14 13.11
CA ILE A 307 -9.23 4.94 13.59
C ILE A 307 -8.11 4.50 12.66
N TRP A 308 -6.97 4.14 13.25
CA TRP A 308 -6.05 3.16 12.70
C TRP A 308 -5.60 2.18 13.79
N TYR A 309 -5.12 1.00 13.42
CA TYR A 309 -4.92 -0.09 14.38
C TYR A 309 -4.08 0.31 15.61
N LEU A 310 -3.01 1.08 15.41
CA LEU A 310 -2.11 1.56 16.48
C LEU A 310 -2.72 2.63 17.40
N ASN A 311 -3.77 3.36 17.00
CA ASN A 311 -4.44 4.35 17.87
C ASN A 311 -5.73 3.82 18.53
N ALA A 312 -6.11 2.57 18.22
CA ALA A 312 -7.33 1.94 18.71
C ALA A 312 -7.18 1.31 20.11
N GLY A 313 -5.94 1.18 20.62
CA GLY A 313 -5.69 0.56 21.92
C GLY A 313 -6.11 -0.91 22.00
N MET A 314 -5.82 -1.68 20.94
CA MET A 314 -6.20 -3.09 20.84
C MET A 314 -5.39 -3.97 21.81
N SER A 315 -4.12 -3.64 22.07
CA SER A 315 -3.25 -4.36 23.00
C SER A 315 -3.71 -4.27 24.46
N GLU A 316 -4.41 -3.20 24.82
CA GLU A 316 -4.82 -2.89 26.19
C GLU A 316 -6.20 -3.46 26.53
N SER A 317 -6.99 -3.90 25.55
CA SER A 317 -8.37 -4.33 25.74
C SER A 317 -8.64 -5.77 25.27
N GLU A 318 -8.86 -6.67 26.22
CA GLU A 318 -9.18 -8.07 25.94
C GLU A 318 -10.50 -8.22 25.16
N SER A 319 -11.52 -7.41 25.48
CA SER A 319 -12.80 -7.44 24.77
C SER A 319 -12.65 -7.05 23.29
N LYS A 320 -11.86 -6.01 22.99
CA LYS A 320 -11.58 -5.62 21.59
C LYS A 320 -10.85 -6.73 20.83
N ARG A 321 -9.88 -7.39 21.46
CA ARG A 321 -9.17 -8.54 20.87
C ARG A 321 -10.09 -9.73 20.64
N LEU A 322 -10.98 -10.05 21.58
CA LEU A 322 -11.95 -11.12 21.42
C LEU A 322 -12.90 -10.85 20.25
N GLU A 323 -13.32 -9.60 20.08
CA GLU A 323 -14.17 -9.21 18.96
C GLU A 323 -13.41 -9.32 17.62
N GLU A 324 -12.17 -8.85 17.53
CA GLU A 324 -11.34 -9.03 16.33
C GLU A 324 -11.11 -10.51 16.02
N ALA A 325 -10.80 -11.33 17.04
CA ALA A 325 -10.65 -12.76 16.90
C ALA A 325 -11.90 -13.41 16.30
N THR A 326 -13.07 -12.99 16.80
CA THR A 326 -14.37 -13.44 16.28
C THR A 326 -14.54 -13.03 14.83
N PHE A 327 -14.32 -11.75 14.50
CA PHE A 327 -14.37 -11.24 13.12
C PHE A 327 -13.50 -12.07 12.16
N MET A 328 -12.25 -12.36 12.54
CA MET A 328 -11.35 -13.18 11.72
C MET A 328 -11.82 -14.63 11.59
N GLN A 329 -12.26 -15.24 12.70
CA GLN A 329 -12.65 -16.64 12.73
C GLN A 329 -13.89 -16.91 11.87
N ILE A 330 -14.90 -16.04 11.93
CA ILE A 330 -16.18 -16.22 11.26
C ILE A 330 -16.34 -15.36 10.00
N PHE A 331 -15.27 -14.76 9.47
CA PHE A 331 -15.32 -13.84 8.34
C PHE A 331 -16.17 -14.36 7.17
N ASP A 332 -15.90 -15.58 6.71
CA ASP A 332 -16.53 -16.16 5.52
C ASP A 332 -18.05 -16.43 5.69
N ILE A 333 -18.52 -16.63 6.92
CA ILE A 333 -19.94 -16.91 7.24
C ILE A 333 -20.63 -15.73 7.92
N GLY A 334 -19.89 -14.67 8.25
CA GLY A 334 -20.33 -13.45 8.90
C GLY A 334 -20.19 -12.26 7.95
N PHE A 335 -19.19 -11.40 8.20
CA PHE A 335 -18.96 -10.16 7.44
C PHE A 335 -18.86 -10.41 5.93
N GLY A 336 -18.03 -11.36 5.51
CA GLY A 336 -17.82 -11.70 4.10
C GLY A 336 -19.08 -12.25 3.43
N LEU A 337 -19.93 -12.99 4.17
CA LEU A 337 -21.21 -13.48 3.64
C LEU A 337 -22.24 -12.37 3.49
N ARG A 338 -22.36 -11.48 4.49
CA ARG A 338 -23.27 -10.33 4.46
C ARG A 338 -22.98 -9.42 3.28
N HIS A 339 -21.70 -9.13 3.06
CA HIS A 339 -21.24 -8.20 2.02
C HIS A 339 -20.83 -8.88 0.72
N ARG A 340 -21.18 -10.15 0.51
CA ARG A 340 -20.62 -10.97 -0.59
C ARG A 340 -20.83 -10.37 -1.98
N SER A 341 -22.02 -9.84 -2.26
CA SER A 341 -22.37 -9.27 -3.57
C SER A 341 -21.65 -7.94 -3.76
N THR A 342 -21.67 -7.10 -2.73
CA THR A 342 -21.03 -5.79 -2.68
C THR A 342 -19.51 -5.89 -2.82
N LEU A 343 -18.86 -6.76 -2.06
CA LEU A 343 -17.40 -7.00 -2.16
C LEU A 343 -17.02 -7.60 -3.51
N LYS A 344 -17.85 -8.49 -4.07
CA LYS A 344 -17.62 -9.02 -5.41
C LYS A 344 -17.69 -7.91 -6.46
N GLU A 345 -18.75 -7.10 -6.45
CA GLU A 345 -18.90 -6.03 -7.44
C GLU A 345 -17.81 -4.96 -7.28
N LEU A 346 -17.48 -4.57 -6.06
CA LEU A 346 -16.35 -3.68 -5.75
C LEU A 346 -15.06 -4.25 -6.35
N SER A 347 -14.76 -5.53 -6.08
CA SER A 347 -13.55 -6.15 -6.61
C SER A 347 -13.54 -6.22 -8.14
N ASP A 348 -14.68 -6.49 -8.78
CA ASP A 348 -14.78 -6.54 -10.24
C ASP A 348 -14.53 -5.14 -10.85
N ARG A 349 -15.04 -4.07 -10.22
CA ARG A 349 -14.85 -2.68 -10.68
C ARG A 349 -13.43 -2.18 -10.44
N VAL A 350 -12.83 -2.45 -9.28
CA VAL A 350 -11.41 -2.14 -9.00
C VAL A 350 -10.49 -2.90 -9.95
N GLY A 351 -10.76 -4.20 -10.12
CA GLY A 351 -10.11 -5.05 -11.12
C GLY A 351 -8.61 -5.29 -10.89
N LEU A 352 -8.07 -4.98 -9.72
CA LEU A 352 -6.70 -5.31 -9.32
C LEU A 352 -6.61 -6.77 -8.86
N ASP A 353 -5.45 -7.39 -9.07
CA ASP A 353 -5.19 -8.78 -8.68
C ASP A 353 -4.98 -8.90 -7.15
N TYR A 354 -4.37 -7.88 -6.55
CA TYR A 354 -4.16 -7.76 -5.11
C TYR A 354 -4.32 -6.30 -4.66
N PHE A 355 -5.22 -6.06 -3.71
CA PHE A 355 -5.38 -4.74 -3.09
C PHE A 355 -6.06 -4.90 -1.71
N ILE A 356 -6.12 -3.80 -0.97
CA ILE A 356 -6.64 -3.73 0.39
C ILE A 356 -7.77 -2.70 0.42
N ILE A 357 -8.76 -2.95 1.27
CA ILE A 357 -9.89 -2.07 1.53
C ILE A 357 -9.91 -1.78 3.02
N ASP A 358 -10.01 -0.51 3.39
CA ASP A 358 -10.38 -0.10 4.74
C ASP A 358 -11.84 0.38 4.73
N CYS A 359 -12.65 -0.25 5.58
CA CYS A 359 -14.10 -0.07 5.58
C CYS A 359 -14.72 -0.15 6.98
N ALA A 360 -16.01 0.15 7.05
CA ALA A 360 -16.86 -0.01 8.22
C ALA A 360 -18.25 -0.52 7.80
N GLU A 361 -19.14 -0.74 8.77
CA GLU A 361 -20.56 -0.94 8.53
C GLU A 361 -21.32 0.33 8.96
N THR A 362 -22.20 0.85 8.10
CA THR A 362 -23.09 1.96 8.48
C THR A 362 -24.15 1.48 9.47
N LYS A 363 -24.90 2.41 10.08
CA LYS A 363 -26.06 2.06 10.93
C LYS A 363 -27.16 1.29 10.18
N ALA A 364 -27.23 1.42 8.85
CA ALA A 364 -28.13 0.67 8.00
C ALA A 364 -27.61 -0.73 7.65
N GLY A 365 -26.34 -1.01 7.96
CA GLY A 365 -25.66 -2.26 7.62
C GLY A 365 -24.98 -2.25 6.26
N ASP A 366 -24.91 -1.11 5.56
CA ASP A 366 -24.18 -0.97 4.29
C ASP A 366 -22.66 -0.98 4.52
N LEU A 367 -21.91 -1.45 3.53
CA LEU A 367 -20.45 -1.41 3.54
C LEU A 367 -19.95 0.01 3.26
N LEU A 368 -19.46 0.69 4.29
CA LEU A 368 -18.85 2.01 4.18
C LEU A 368 -17.38 1.89 3.76
N ILE A 369 -17.01 2.42 2.59
CA ILE A 369 -15.63 2.42 2.11
C ILE A 369 -14.94 3.72 2.50
N PHE A 370 -13.78 3.61 3.16
CA PHE A 370 -12.90 4.75 3.44
C PHE A 370 -11.83 4.91 2.37
N GLU A 371 -11.21 3.80 1.98
CA GLU A 371 -10.16 3.72 0.97
C GLU A 371 -10.03 2.31 0.40
N ALA A 372 -9.56 2.24 -0.83
CA ALA A 372 -8.93 1.06 -1.40
C ALA A 372 -7.50 1.45 -1.79
N ASP A 373 -6.53 0.61 -1.46
CA ASP A 373 -5.11 0.90 -1.62
C ASP A 373 -4.35 -0.37 -1.97
N ASN A 374 -3.28 -0.26 -2.76
CA ASN A 374 -2.37 -1.36 -3.01
C ASN A 374 -1.19 -1.39 -2.03
N THR A 375 -0.88 -0.33 -1.27
CA THR A 375 0.33 -0.30 -0.42
C THR A 375 0.09 -0.52 1.08
N ALA A 376 -1.16 -0.61 1.53
CA ALA A 376 -1.48 -0.97 2.90
C ALA A 376 -0.76 -2.26 3.37
N VAL A 377 -0.14 -2.18 4.55
CA VAL A 377 0.70 -3.25 5.09
C VAL A 377 -0.15 -4.43 5.58
N VAL A 378 0.22 -5.64 5.15
CA VAL A 378 -0.26 -6.92 5.65
C VAL A 378 0.95 -7.71 6.14
N HIS A 379 0.94 -8.13 7.40
CA HIS A 379 2.11 -8.70 8.05
C HIS A 379 1.71 -9.64 9.20
N ASN A 380 2.62 -10.51 9.62
CA ASN A 380 2.44 -11.40 10.77
C ASN A 380 3.44 -11.04 11.89
N MET A 381 3.55 -9.75 12.21
CA MET A 381 4.52 -9.25 13.19
C MET A 381 3.97 -9.13 14.61
N ASP A 382 2.64 -9.08 14.75
CA ASP A 382 1.96 -8.96 16.03
C ASP A 382 2.35 -10.11 16.98
N SER A 383 2.46 -9.80 18.28
CA SER A 383 2.82 -10.81 19.27
C SER A 383 1.78 -11.94 19.30
N PRO A 384 2.17 -13.21 19.04
CA PRO A 384 1.25 -14.34 19.10
C PRO A 384 0.80 -14.65 20.54
N GLU A 385 1.51 -14.15 21.56
CA GLU A 385 1.07 -14.26 22.96
C GLU A 385 -0.14 -13.35 23.22
N LEU A 386 -0.16 -12.15 22.63
CA LEU A 386 -1.22 -11.17 22.82
C LEU A 386 -2.36 -11.33 21.80
N PHE A 387 -2.04 -11.73 20.58
CA PHE A 387 -2.97 -11.90 19.45
C PHE A 387 -2.86 -13.32 18.85
N PRO A 388 -3.19 -14.38 19.61
CA PRO A 388 -2.96 -15.77 19.21
C PRO A 388 -3.71 -16.22 17.95
N TYR A 389 -4.76 -15.51 17.56
CA TYR A 389 -5.57 -15.79 16.38
C TYR A 389 -4.98 -15.22 15.08
N LYS A 390 -4.10 -14.22 15.16
CA LYS A 390 -3.57 -13.53 13.97
C LYS A 390 -2.66 -14.39 13.09
N PRO A 391 -1.71 -15.19 13.62
CA PRO A 391 -0.80 -15.95 12.76
C PRO A 391 -1.51 -16.88 11.78
N ALA A 392 -2.50 -17.64 12.25
CA ALA A 392 -3.27 -18.53 11.39
C ALA A 392 -4.06 -17.76 10.33
N GLN A 393 -4.60 -16.58 10.67
CA GLN A 393 -5.33 -15.75 9.71
C GLN A 393 -4.40 -15.10 8.68
N MET A 394 -3.23 -14.61 9.09
CA MET A 394 -2.25 -13.99 8.18
C MET A 394 -1.72 -15.00 7.17
N HIS A 395 -1.41 -16.24 7.61
CA HIS A 395 -0.98 -17.29 6.69
C HIS A 395 -2.04 -17.62 5.62
N LYS A 396 -3.34 -17.54 5.92
CA LYS A 396 -4.37 -17.69 4.87
C LYS A 396 -4.24 -16.63 3.77
N ILE A 397 -3.90 -15.40 4.13
CA ILE A 397 -3.69 -14.31 3.16
C ILE A 397 -2.39 -14.55 2.37
N PHE A 398 -1.32 -14.97 3.04
CA PHE A 398 -0.03 -15.27 2.41
C PHE A 398 -0.17 -16.43 1.41
N ASP A 399 -0.86 -17.49 1.81
CA ASP A 399 -1.17 -18.63 0.95
C ASP A 399 -2.03 -18.22 -0.25
N ALA A 400 -3.02 -17.34 -0.05
CA ALA A 400 -3.84 -16.81 -1.13
C ALA A 400 -3.03 -15.97 -2.13
N PHE A 401 -2.10 -15.14 -1.64
CA PHE A 401 -1.20 -14.36 -2.49
C PHE A 401 -0.22 -15.25 -3.27
N ALA A 402 0.38 -16.25 -2.61
CA ALA A 402 1.24 -17.24 -3.25
C ALA A 402 0.49 -18.07 -4.31
N ALA A 403 -0.77 -18.42 -4.04
CA ALA A 403 -1.65 -19.11 -4.98
C ALA A 403 -1.96 -18.24 -6.20
N LEU A 404 -2.32 -16.97 -6.00
CA LEU A 404 -2.52 -15.98 -7.07
C LEU A 404 -1.31 -15.93 -8.00
N LEU A 405 -0.11 -15.72 -7.45
CA LEU A 405 1.13 -15.65 -8.23
C LEU A 405 1.36 -16.94 -9.05
N THR A 406 1.16 -18.10 -8.41
CA THR A 406 1.35 -19.41 -9.04
C THR A 406 0.38 -19.65 -10.19
N GLN A 407 -0.89 -19.29 -10.02
CA GLN A 407 -1.92 -19.46 -11.06
C GLN A 407 -1.64 -18.55 -12.26
N ARG A 408 -1.27 -17.29 -12.00
CA ARG A 408 -1.00 -16.30 -13.05
C ARG A 408 0.20 -16.72 -13.91
N ALA A 409 1.28 -17.20 -13.27
CA ALA A 409 2.45 -17.73 -13.98
C ALA A 409 2.09 -18.90 -14.92
N LYS A 410 1.22 -19.83 -14.50
CA LYS A 410 0.78 -20.98 -15.33
C LYS A 410 -0.09 -20.57 -16.52
N SER A 411 -1.02 -19.63 -16.33
CA SER A 411 -2.01 -19.23 -17.35
C SER A 411 -1.42 -18.74 -18.68
N ARG A 412 -0.16 -18.24 -18.68
CA ARG A 412 0.55 -17.84 -19.90
C ARG A 412 1.34 -18.99 -20.53
N ALA A 413 1.85 -19.93 -19.74
CA ALA A 413 2.50 -21.13 -20.28
C ALA A 413 1.53 -21.95 -21.15
N GLU A 414 0.27 -22.03 -20.74
CA GLU A 414 -0.81 -22.72 -21.47
C GLU A 414 -1.31 -21.95 -22.71
N ARG A 415 -1.10 -20.63 -22.78
CA ARG A 415 -1.43 -19.82 -23.97
C ARG A 415 -0.29 -19.74 -24.99
N ALA A 416 0.93 -20.11 -24.57
CA ALA A 416 2.13 -20.10 -25.40
C ALA A 416 2.52 -21.49 -25.94
N ALA A 417 1.98 -22.56 -25.34
CA ALA A 417 1.97 -23.93 -25.86
C ALA A 417 0.76 -24.15 -26.77
#